data_AF-A0A3R7QJY3-F1
#
_entry.id   AF-A0A3R7QJY3-F1
#
_cell.length_a   1.000
_cell.length_b   1.000
_cell.length_c   1.000
_cell.angle_alpha   90.00
_cell.angle_beta   90.00
_cell.angle_gamma   90.00
#
_symmetry.space_group_name_H-M   'P 1'
#
loop_
_entity.id
_entity.type
_entity.pdbx_description
1 polymer ?
#
loop_
_entity_poly.entity_id
_entity_poly.type
_entity_poly.pdbx_seq_one_letter_code
_entity_poly.pdbx_strand_id
1 'polypeptide(L)'
;MPLLNKRPFTRKEPSSSLLDQDKVFYCEITNEVFTDYDEYWERLVLCNAMVWTCELTGRPGLTYAEALESETKARKCLANVPKPLHKPMIYIGSLTRRGRYADMSDDVFNFIRDRYFVDEEVEAIVNKHWYDCKWLRTTPPPLLSFPLVPPRPSARSVVVPSSSSLSPR
;
A
#
# COMPACT_ATOMS: atom_id res chain seq x y z
N MET A 1 -15.36 -4.09 0.04
CA MET A 1 -16.52 -3.98 -0.87
C MET A 1 -16.41 -2.60 -1.47
N PRO A 2 -16.54 -2.43 -2.80
CA PRO A 2 -16.27 -1.15 -3.45
C PRO A 2 -17.04 0.02 -2.81
N LEU A 3 -16.37 1.15 -2.65
CA LEU A 3 -16.98 2.35 -2.10
C LEU A 3 -17.65 3.15 -3.20
N LEU A 4 -18.89 3.58 -2.96
CA LEU A 4 -19.62 4.49 -3.83
C LEU A 4 -19.39 5.92 -3.35
N ASN A 5 -18.77 6.78 -4.16
CA ASN A 5 -18.42 8.15 -3.74
C ASN A 5 -17.69 8.22 -2.40
N LYS A 6 -16.76 7.27 -2.18
CA LYS A 6 -15.98 7.10 -0.93
C LYS A 6 -16.81 6.74 0.30
N ARG A 7 -18.05 6.26 0.13
CA ARG A 7 -18.91 5.75 1.20
C ARG A 7 -19.17 4.26 1.02
N PRO A 8 -19.39 3.50 2.11
CA PRO A 8 -19.81 2.11 2.02
C PRO A 8 -21.05 1.97 1.14
N PHE A 9 -21.01 1.06 0.18
CA PHE A 9 -22.14 0.74 -0.66
C PHE A 9 -22.96 -0.39 -0.04
N THR A 10 -24.26 -0.15 0.13
CA THR A 10 -25.20 -1.14 0.65
C THR A 10 -26.06 -1.65 -0.49
N ARG A 11 -26.09 -2.97 -0.65
CA ARG A 11 -26.98 -3.65 -1.61
C ARG A 11 -28.42 -3.62 -1.10
N LYS A 12 -29.38 -3.53 -2.02
CA LYS A 12 -30.80 -3.71 -1.73
C LYS A 12 -31.05 -5.19 -1.47
N GLU A 13 -31.83 -5.48 -0.43
CA GLU A 13 -32.31 -6.83 -0.19
C GLU A 13 -33.44 -7.18 -1.17
N PRO A 14 -33.59 -8.47 -1.53
CA PRO A 14 -34.73 -8.91 -2.32
C PRO A 14 -36.03 -8.58 -1.57
N SER A 15 -37.05 -8.11 -2.27
CA SER A 15 -38.36 -7.85 -1.66
C SER A 15 -38.95 -9.14 -1.09
N SER A 16 -39.36 -9.12 0.18
CA SER A 16 -39.85 -10.30 0.91
C SER A 16 -41.15 -10.92 0.37
N SER A 17 -41.79 -10.26 -0.60
CA SER A 17 -43.04 -10.70 -1.24
C SER A 17 -42.83 -11.49 -2.54
N LEU A 18 -41.58 -11.79 -2.91
CA LEU A 18 -41.27 -12.54 -4.13
C LEU A 18 -41.69 -14.01 -4.02
N LEU A 19 -42.45 -14.48 -4.99
CA LEU A 19 -42.79 -15.88 -5.19
C LEU A 19 -41.83 -16.51 -6.22
N ASP A 20 -41.61 -17.83 -6.14
CA ASP A 20 -40.70 -18.56 -7.05
C ASP A 20 -41.05 -18.44 -8.54
N GLN A 21 -42.27 -18.03 -8.88
CA GLN A 21 -42.76 -17.88 -10.26
C GLN A 21 -42.70 -16.43 -10.77
N ASP A 22 -42.29 -15.48 -9.93
CA ASP A 22 -42.26 -14.08 -10.29
C ASP A 22 -41.11 -13.78 -11.26
N LYS A 23 -41.41 -13.02 -12.32
CA LYS A 23 -40.39 -12.55 -13.25
C LYS A 23 -39.66 -11.39 -12.61
N VAL A 24 -38.34 -11.52 -12.50
CA VAL A 24 -37.45 -10.53 -11.88
C VAL A 24 -36.31 -10.17 -12.81
N PHE A 25 -35.73 -8.99 -12.59
CA PHE A 25 -34.50 -8.53 -13.22
C PHE A 25 -33.33 -8.81 -12.28
N TYR A 26 -32.36 -9.59 -12.75
CA TYR A 26 -31.20 -9.98 -11.96
C TYR A 26 -29.96 -9.21 -12.41
N CYS A 27 -29.29 -8.52 -11.48
CA CYS A 27 -28.02 -7.85 -11.73
C CYS A 27 -26.86 -8.78 -11.34
N GLU A 28 -26.22 -9.39 -12.34
CA GLU A 28 -25.11 -10.33 -12.15
C GLU A 28 -23.91 -9.72 -11.40
N ILE A 29 -23.66 -8.42 -11.63
CA ILE A 29 -22.49 -7.71 -11.13
C ILE A 29 -22.56 -7.54 -9.60
N THR A 30 -23.73 -7.13 -9.08
CA THR A 30 -23.95 -6.89 -7.65
C THR A 30 -24.63 -8.05 -6.95
N ASN A 31 -25.10 -9.04 -7.70
CA ASN A 31 -25.90 -10.17 -7.23
C ASN A 31 -27.18 -9.70 -6.52
N GLU A 32 -27.91 -8.80 -7.17
CA GLU A 32 -29.15 -8.20 -6.66
C GLU A 32 -30.33 -8.53 -7.58
N VAL A 33 -31.52 -8.59 -6.99
CA VAL A 33 -32.77 -8.93 -7.67
C VAL A 33 -33.72 -7.75 -7.56
N PHE A 34 -34.32 -7.34 -8.68
CA PHE A 34 -35.25 -6.23 -8.79
C PHE A 34 -36.55 -6.69 -9.44
N THR A 35 -37.69 -6.21 -8.95
CA THR A 35 -39.00 -6.41 -9.58
C THR A 35 -39.29 -5.34 -10.62
N ASP A 36 -38.79 -4.12 -10.38
CA ASP A 36 -38.96 -2.97 -11.24
C ASP A 36 -37.79 -2.82 -12.23
N TYR A 37 -38.12 -2.48 -13.47
CA TYR A 37 -37.13 -2.32 -14.53
C TYR A 37 -36.30 -1.05 -14.36
N ASP A 38 -36.92 0.06 -13.94
CA ASP A 38 -36.22 1.33 -13.81
C ASP A 38 -35.19 1.25 -12.67
N GLU A 39 -35.54 0.63 -11.54
CA GLU A 39 -34.58 0.37 -10.46
C GLU A 39 -33.40 -0.51 -10.89
N TYR A 40 -33.66 -1.56 -11.68
CA TYR A 40 -32.62 -2.43 -12.24
C TYR A 40 -31.71 -1.65 -13.19
N TRP A 41 -32.29 -0.83 -14.06
CA TRP A 41 -31.56 -0.03 -15.03
C TRP A 41 -30.67 1.02 -14.33
N GLU A 42 -31.19 1.72 -13.34
CA GLU A 42 -30.40 2.64 -12.51
C GLU A 42 -29.21 1.93 -11.86
N ARG A 43 -29.42 0.70 -11.36
CA ARG A 43 -28.32 -0.10 -10.81
C ARG A 43 -27.25 -0.42 -11.86
N LEU A 44 -27.68 -0.84 -13.04
CA LEU A 44 -26.76 -1.19 -14.12
C LEU A 44 -25.93 0.01 -14.57
N VAL A 45 -26.57 1.17 -14.74
CA VAL A 45 -25.91 2.43 -15.07
C VAL A 45 -24.91 2.83 -13.97
N LEU A 46 -25.30 2.72 -12.71
CA LEU A 46 -24.44 3.04 -11.56
C LEU A 46 -23.20 2.14 -11.50
N CYS A 47 -23.35 0.83 -11.74
CA CYS A 47 -22.23 -0.13 -11.76
C CYS A 47 -21.19 0.19 -12.84
N ASN A 48 -21.64 0.71 -13.99
CA ASN A 48 -20.79 1.08 -15.11
C ASN A 48 -20.23 2.51 -15.02
N ALA A 49 -20.72 3.33 -14.09
CA ALA A 49 -20.20 4.68 -13.87
C ALA A 49 -18.83 4.63 -13.16
N MET A 50 -17.92 5.54 -13.53
CA MET A 50 -16.58 5.67 -12.92
C MET A 50 -16.59 6.42 -11.58
N VAL A 51 -17.52 6.07 -10.69
CA VAL A 51 -17.71 6.71 -9.38
C VAL A 51 -17.26 5.82 -8.20
N TRP A 52 -16.76 4.62 -8.51
CA TRP A 52 -16.34 3.66 -7.50
C TRP A 52 -14.89 3.87 -7.09
N THR A 53 -14.61 3.51 -5.84
CA THR A 53 -13.28 3.53 -5.25
C THR A 53 -13.00 2.18 -4.61
N CYS A 54 -11.81 1.62 -4.86
CA CYS A 54 -11.36 0.41 -4.18
C CYS A 54 -11.12 0.71 -2.70
N GLU A 55 -11.76 -0.03 -1.80
CA GLU A 55 -11.64 0.19 -0.35
C GLU A 55 -10.22 -0.09 0.16
N LEU A 56 -9.54 -1.09 -0.41
CA LEU A 56 -8.24 -1.55 0.06
C LEU A 56 -7.07 -0.70 -0.44
N THR A 57 -7.14 -0.22 -1.69
CA THR A 57 -6.05 0.58 -2.30
C THR A 57 -6.34 2.07 -2.29
N GLY A 58 -7.59 2.47 -2.06
CA GLY A 58 -8.04 3.86 -2.17
C GLY A 58 -8.09 4.40 -3.61
N ARG A 59 -7.85 3.55 -4.63
CA ARG A 59 -7.87 3.98 -6.04
C ARG A 59 -9.28 4.40 -6.46
N PRO A 60 -9.49 5.68 -6.84
CA PRO A 60 -10.80 6.17 -7.29
C PRO A 60 -10.99 6.03 -8.80
N GLY A 61 -12.18 6.36 -9.28
CA GLY A 61 -12.48 6.47 -10.71
C GLY A 61 -12.62 5.13 -11.41
N LEU A 62 -13.10 4.12 -10.68
CA LEU A 62 -13.29 2.77 -11.18
C LEU A 62 -14.77 2.53 -11.45
N THR A 63 -15.07 1.58 -12.33
CA THR A 63 -16.37 0.90 -12.37
C THR A 63 -16.47 -0.09 -11.20
N TYR A 64 -17.68 -0.59 -10.93
CA TYR A 64 -17.88 -1.55 -9.83
C TYR A 64 -17.03 -2.82 -10.01
N ALA A 65 -17.01 -3.37 -11.24
CA ALA A 65 -16.27 -4.60 -11.55
C ALA A 65 -14.75 -4.41 -11.39
N GLU A 66 -14.21 -3.30 -11.92
CA GLU A 66 -12.79 -2.95 -11.76
C GLU A 66 -12.39 -2.73 -10.31
N ALA A 67 -13.26 -2.10 -9.51
CA ALA A 67 -13.03 -1.93 -8.08
C ALA A 67 -12.96 -3.28 -7.36
N LEU A 68 -13.83 -4.22 -7.72
CA LEU A 68 -13.88 -5.57 -7.14
C LEU A 68 -12.65 -6.42 -7.53
N GLU A 69 -12.21 -6.31 -8.78
CA GLU A 69 -10.95 -6.91 -9.24
C GLU A 69 -9.74 -6.30 -8.49
N SER A 70 -9.72 -4.97 -8.36
CA SER A 70 -8.68 -4.26 -7.62
C SER A 70 -8.62 -4.71 -6.15
N GLU A 71 -9.77 -4.86 -5.49
CA GLU A 71 -9.83 -5.39 -4.13
C GLU A 71 -9.29 -6.82 -4.05
N THR A 72 -9.68 -7.68 -4.99
CA THR A 72 -9.22 -9.08 -5.04
C THR A 72 -7.70 -9.15 -5.21
N LYS A 73 -7.15 -8.33 -6.10
CA LYS A 73 -5.69 -8.23 -6.29
C LYS A 73 -5.00 -7.71 -5.04
N ALA A 74 -5.54 -6.67 -4.41
CA ALA A 74 -4.99 -6.11 -3.18
C ALA A 74 -4.98 -7.13 -2.03
N ARG A 75 -6.05 -7.92 -1.85
CA ARG A 75 -6.10 -9.00 -0.86
C ARG A 75 -5.01 -10.05 -1.09
N LYS A 76 -4.80 -10.45 -2.35
CA LYS A 76 -3.72 -11.39 -2.71
C LYS A 76 -2.35 -10.82 -2.38
N CYS A 77 -2.10 -9.55 -2.71
CA CYS A 77 -0.85 -8.88 -2.37
C CYS A 77 -0.63 -8.81 -0.85
N LEU A 78 -1.66 -8.45 -0.08
CA LEU A 78 -1.58 -8.40 1.39
C LEU A 78 -1.35 -9.78 2.02
N ALA A 79 -1.96 -10.83 1.47
CA ALA A 79 -1.76 -12.21 1.94
C ALA A 79 -0.33 -12.73 1.71
N ASN A 80 0.36 -12.19 0.70
CA ASN A 80 1.74 -12.56 0.38
C ASN A 80 2.79 -11.82 1.21
N VAL A 81 2.41 -10.87 2.06
CA VAL A 81 3.36 -10.17 2.93
C VAL A 81 3.87 -11.15 4.01
N PRO A 82 5.19 -11.34 4.13
CA PRO A 82 5.75 -12.21 5.17
C PRO A 82 5.36 -11.74 6.57
N LYS A 83 4.86 -12.66 7.40
CA LYS A 83 4.49 -12.38 8.81
C LYS A 83 5.61 -11.71 9.62
N PRO A 84 6.90 -12.07 9.45
CA PRO A 84 8.02 -11.41 10.14
C PRO A 84 8.09 -9.90 9.87
N LEU A 85 7.61 -9.42 8.73
CA LEU A 85 7.66 -8.01 8.34
C LEU A 85 6.54 -7.16 8.95
N HIS A 86 5.43 -7.76 9.42
CA HIS A 86 4.28 -7.00 9.92
C HIS A 86 4.64 -6.06 11.07
N LYS A 87 5.33 -6.58 12.08
CA LYS A 87 5.72 -5.79 13.26
C LYS A 87 6.75 -4.70 12.91
N PRO A 88 7.83 -4.99 12.17
CA PRO A 88 8.73 -3.97 11.65
C PRO A 88 8.06 -2.89 10.81
N MET A 89 7.18 -3.24 9.87
CA MET A 89 6.46 -2.27 9.03
C MET A 89 5.69 -1.25 9.87
N ILE A 90 4.91 -1.73 10.83
CA ILE A 90 4.11 -0.88 11.71
C ILE A 90 5.01 -0.04 12.62
N TYR A 91 6.08 -0.64 13.16
CA TYR A 91 7.02 0.06 14.03
C TYR A 91 7.73 1.21 13.30
N ILE A 92 8.28 0.96 12.12
CA ILE A 92 8.95 1.99 11.32
C ILE A 92 7.96 3.08 10.89
N GLY A 93 6.75 2.70 10.48
CA GLY A 93 5.68 3.66 10.16
C GLY A 93 5.34 4.58 11.34
N SER A 94 5.39 4.07 12.58
CA SER A 94 5.17 4.89 13.78
C SER A 94 6.31 5.88 14.08
N LEU A 95 7.52 5.62 13.56
CA LEU A 95 8.69 6.49 13.73
C LEU A 95 8.80 7.55 12.62
N THR A 96 8.26 7.26 11.43
CA THR A 96 8.26 8.20 10.31
C THR A 96 7.35 9.40 10.61
N ARG A 97 7.88 10.62 10.46
CA ARG A 97 7.14 11.88 10.66
C ARG A 97 6.78 12.52 9.33
N ARG A 98 6.09 11.78 8.46
CA ARG A 98 5.67 12.28 7.15
C ARG A 98 4.23 12.75 7.19
N GLY A 99 3.93 13.87 6.52
CA GLY A 99 2.57 14.39 6.40
C GLY A 99 1.74 13.69 5.32
N ARG A 100 2.39 13.12 4.30
CA ARG A 100 1.73 12.38 3.22
C ARG A 100 1.97 10.88 3.40
N TYR A 101 0.91 10.09 3.22
CA TYR A 101 0.99 8.64 3.28
C TYR A 101 2.00 8.06 2.27
N ALA A 102 2.06 8.60 1.05
CA ALA A 102 3.00 8.14 0.03
C ALA A 102 4.47 8.22 0.48
N ASP A 103 4.86 9.38 1.03
CA ASP A 103 6.23 9.59 1.54
C ASP A 103 6.52 8.66 2.73
N MET A 104 5.52 8.42 3.59
CA MET A 104 5.62 7.47 4.71
C MET A 104 5.82 6.03 4.22
N SER A 105 5.05 5.60 3.21
CA SER A 105 5.17 4.26 2.64
C SER A 105 6.53 4.05 1.97
N ASP A 106 7.06 5.08 1.32
CA ASP A 106 8.37 5.02 0.68
C ASP A 106 9.49 4.88 1.72
N ASP A 107 9.42 5.61 2.84
CA ASP A 107 10.38 5.48 3.94
C ASP A 107 10.35 4.05 4.52
N VAL A 108 9.17 3.51 4.80
CA VAL A 108 9.00 2.14 5.33
C VAL A 108 9.56 1.11 4.36
N PHE A 109 9.24 1.22 3.08
CA PHE A 109 9.72 0.31 2.04
C PHE A 109 11.24 0.34 1.92
N ASN A 110 11.83 1.54 1.82
CA ASN A 110 13.28 1.69 1.70
C ASN A 110 14.03 1.21 2.95
N PHE A 111 13.42 1.32 4.14
CA PHE A 111 14.03 0.78 5.36
C PHE A 111 14.06 -0.75 5.37
N ILE A 112 12.96 -1.38 4.97
CA ILE A 112 12.76 -2.84 5.09
C ILE A 112 13.46 -3.60 3.99
N ARG A 113 13.47 -3.08 2.75
CA ARG A 113 14.07 -3.76 1.59
C ARG A 113 15.54 -4.15 1.82
N ASP A 114 16.28 -3.34 2.56
CA ASP A 114 17.73 -3.49 2.72
C ASP A 114 18.11 -4.19 4.05
N ARG A 115 17.16 -4.85 4.72
CA ARG A 115 17.35 -5.46 6.07
C ARG A 115 16.61 -6.78 6.21
N TYR A 116 17.21 -7.70 6.96
CA TYR A 116 16.59 -8.96 7.38
C TYR A 116 16.01 -8.86 8.79
N PHE A 117 14.88 -9.52 9.00
CA PHE A 117 14.16 -9.56 10.27
C PHE A 117 14.14 -10.97 10.85
N VAL A 118 14.01 -11.07 12.17
CA VAL A 118 13.96 -12.37 12.85
C VAL A 118 12.77 -13.19 12.34
N ASP A 119 13.00 -14.48 12.11
CA ASP A 119 12.05 -15.46 11.55
C ASP A 119 11.73 -15.27 10.05
N GLU A 120 12.42 -14.36 9.36
CA GLU A 120 12.32 -14.22 7.91
C GLU A 120 12.92 -15.42 7.18
N GLU A 121 12.20 -15.94 6.18
CA GLU A 121 12.66 -17.02 5.33
C GLU A 121 13.56 -16.45 4.23
N VAL A 122 14.79 -16.95 4.17
CA VAL A 122 15.85 -16.44 3.28
C VAL A 122 16.59 -17.60 2.64
N GLU A 123 17.08 -17.39 1.42
CA GLU A 123 17.95 -18.35 0.75
C GLU A 123 19.42 -18.01 1.05
N ALA A 124 20.16 -18.97 1.59
CA ALA A 124 21.58 -18.80 1.92
C ALA A 124 22.46 -19.80 1.16
N ILE A 125 23.66 -19.34 0.78
CA ILE A 125 24.66 -20.20 0.15
C ILE A 125 25.60 -20.74 1.22
N VAL A 126 25.61 -22.05 1.41
CA VAL A 126 26.56 -22.75 2.29
C VAL A 126 27.33 -23.74 1.44
N ASN A 127 28.67 -23.65 1.44
CA ASN A 127 29.55 -24.55 0.66
C ASN A 127 29.13 -24.70 -0.82
N LYS A 128 28.79 -23.58 -1.49
CA LYS A 128 28.33 -23.52 -2.90
C LYS A 128 26.96 -24.16 -3.18
N HIS A 129 26.18 -24.49 -2.15
CA HIS A 129 24.82 -25.00 -2.30
C HIS A 129 23.81 -24.04 -1.66
N TRP A 130 22.63 -23.93 -2.27
CA TRP A 130 21.53 -23.09 -1.78
C TRP A 130 20.71 -23.85 -0.76
N TYR A 131 20.35 -23.17 0.33
CA TYR A 131 19.51 -23.69 1.39
C TYR A 131 18.47 -22.67 1.81
N ASP A 132 17.24 -23.14 1.99
CA ASP A 132 16.19 -22.37 2.65
C ASP A 132 16.50 -22.29 4.15
N CYS A 133 16.66 -21.07 4.63
CA CYS A 133 17.09 -20.75 5.98
C CYS A 133 16.10 -19.79 6.63
N LYS A 134 16.13 -19.72 7.97
CA LYS A 134 15.42 -18.69 8.73
C LYS A 134 16.42 -17.76 9.38
N TRP A 135 16.16 -16.46 9.30
CA TRP A 135 17.00 -15.46 9.90
C TRP A 135 16.83 -15.45 11.43
N LEU A 136 17.86 -15.87 12.17
CA LEU A 136 17.77 -16.04 13.62
C LEU A 136 18.02 -14.74 14.39
N ARG A 137 19.03 -13.97 13.97
CA ARG A 137 19.46 -12.78 14.72
C ARG A 137 20.18 -11.80 13.82
N THR A 138 19.79 -10.54 13.92
CA THR A 138 20.55 -9.43 13.33
C THR A 138 21.64 -9.00 14.32
N THR A 139 22.90 -9.05 13.88
CA THR A 139 24.00 -8.41 14.61
C THR A 139 24.08 -6.95 14.17
N PRO A 140 23.91 -5.97 15.08
CA PRO A 140 24.18 -4.59 14.70
C PRO A 140 25.65 -4.51 14.27
N PRO A 141 25.99 -3.63 13.31
CA PRO A 141 27.40 -3.37 13.02
C PRO A 141 28.09 -3.07 14.35
N PRO A 142 29.30 -3.60 14.58
CA PRO A 142 30.07 -3.25 15.77
C PRO A 142 30.06 -1.72 15.84
N LEU A 143 29.77 -1.19 17.02
CA LEU A 143 29.81 0.25 17.28
C LEU A 143 31.27 0.69 17.07
N LEU A 144 31.67 0.86 15.81
CA LEU A 144 32.77 1.73 15.46
C LEU A 144 32.37 3.04 16.11
N SER A 145 33.19 3.50 17.04
CA SER A 145 33.13 4.85 17.57
C SER A 145 33.14 5.79 16.38
N PHE A 146 31.96 6.13 15.85
CA PHE A 146 31.83 7.17 14.86
C PHE A 146 32.24 8.44 15.60
N PRO A 147 33.36 9.11 15.25
CA PRO A 147 33.48 10.49 15.66
C PRO A 147 32.24 11.19 15.13
N LEU A 148 31.56 11.93 16.00
CA LEU A 148 30.43 12.79 15.67
C LEU A 148 30.89 13.73 14.55
N VAL A 149 30.72 13.33 13.29
CA VAL A 149 30.84 14.25 12.17
C VAL A 149 29.57 15.10 12.25
N PRO A 150 29.67 16.40 12.57
CA PRO A 150 28.49 17.24 12.61
C PRO A 150 27.84 17.26 11.22
N PRO A 151 26.50 17.35 11.15
CA PRO A 151 25.81 17.39 9.87
C PRO A 151 26.33 18.58 9.07
N ARG A 152 26.91 18.30 7.90
CA ARG A 152 27.35 19.32 6.97
C ARG A 152 26.11 20.13 6.57
N PRO A 153 26.07 21.46 6.80
CA PRO A 153 24.93 22.25 6.38
C PRO A 153 24.87 22.26 4.86
N SER A 154 23.72 21.87 4.31
CA SER A 154 23.39 22.04 2.89
C SER A 154 22.98 23.50 2.66
N ALA A 155 23.68 24.16 1.74
CA ALA A 155 23.11 24.92 0.62
C ALA A 155 23.94 26.17 0.26
N ARG A 156 23.95 26.43 -1.04
CA ARG A 156 24.28 27.68 -1.76
C ARG A 156 25.75 27.96 -2.02
N SER A 157 26.10 27.69 -3.28
CA SER A 157 26.95 28.55 -4.08
C SER A 157 26.65 30.03 -3.83
N VAL A 158 27.64 30.75 -3.30
CA VAL A 158 27.82 32.19 -3.54
C VAL A 158 29.32 32.43 -3.72
N VAL A 159 29.67 32.90 -4.90
CA VAL A 159 30.98 33.41 -5.33
C VAL A 159 31.08 34.86 -4.89
N VAL A 160 32.20 35.32 -4.30
CA VAL A 160 32.78 36.67 -4.51
C VAL A 160 34.31 36.65 -4.23
N PRO A 161 35.17 37.34 -5.02
CA PRO A 161 36.64 37.31 -4.92
C PRO A 161 37.27 38.55 -4.23
N SER A 162 38.62 38.57 -4.23
CA SER A 162 39.58 39.68 -3.97
C SER A 162 39.91 39.99 -2.49
N SER A 163 41.13 40.33 -2.04
CA SER A 163 42.39 40.73 -2.70
C SER A 163 43.58 40.65 -1.71
N SER A 164 44.79 40.59 -2.29
CA SER A 164 46.08 41.19 -1.87
C SER A 164 46.86 40.72 -0.62
N SER A 165 48.09 40.24 -0.91
CA SER A 165 49.39 40.56 -0.25
C SER A 165 49.62 39.95 1.16
N LEU A 166 50.77 39.44 1.60
CA LEU A 166 52.20 39.55 1.27
C LEU A 166 52.94 38.29 1.78
N SER A 167 54.11 38.00 1.21
CA SER A 167 55.24 37.14 1.65
C SER A 167 55.86 37.61 3.00
N PRO A 168 56.97 37.06 3.58
CA PRO A 168 57.98 36.04 3.18
C PRO A 168 58.19 34.95 4.28
N ARG A 169 59.07 33.94 4.23
CA ARG A 169 60.44 33.70 3.74
C ARG A 169 60.59 32.25 3.27
#